data_AF-A0A8S3YG16-F1
#
_entry.id   AF-A0A8S3YG16-F1
#
_cell.length_a   1.000
_cell.length_b   1.000
_cell.length_c   1.000
_cell.angle_alpha   90.00
_cell.angle_beta   90.00
_cell.angle_gamma   90.00
#
_symmetry.space_group_name_H-M   'P 1'
#
loop_
_entity.id
_entity.type
_entity.pdbx_description
1 polymer ?
#
loop_
_entity_poly.entity_id
_entity_poly.type
_entity_poly.pdbx_seq_one_letter_code
_entity_poly.pdbx_strand_id
1 'polypeptide(L)'
;MTLQELPDRRSYWNTTSDGIFPPANFGQRFGISRQRFEIIIVALRFTQPSDLDDSDKWRNTRTLVMMVNDKLKDTIRPGAKITVDESMFAWYGRGAYFKDAMPAVMKTKENQNEWVVKYKQPVPQTVQT
;
A
#
# COMPACT_ATOMS: atom_id res chain seq x y z
N MET A 1 9.66 -2.74 -8.95
CA MET A 1 10.12 -4.00 -9.57
C MET A 1 11.54 -3.73 -10.04
N THR A 2 12.48 -4.63 -9.75
CA THR A 2 13.95 -4.41 -9.72
C THR A 2 14.43 -3.30 -8.78
N LEU A 3 15.68 -3.39 -8.33
CA LEU A 3 16.33 -2.35 -7.49
C LEU A 3 16.49 -1.01 -8.25
N GLN A 4 16.48 -1.07 -9.59
CA GLN A 4 16.52 0.06 -10.48
C GLN A 4 15.16 0.21 -11.17
N GLU A 5 14.61 1.41 -11.16
CA GLU A 5 13.44 1.74 -11.96
C GLU A 5 13.82 1.88 -13.43
N LEU A 6 13.10 1.17 -14.29
CA LEU A 6 13.23 1.30 -15.74
C LEU A 6 12.24 2.33 -16.27
N PRO A 7 12.58 3.07 -17.34
CA PRO A 7 11.79 4.19 -17.84
C PRO A 7 10.38 3.78 -18.28
N ASP A 8 10.23 2.55 -18.76
CA ASP A 8 8.96 2.00 -19.18
C ASP A 8 8.80 0.55 -18.72
N ARG A 9 7.54 0.12 -18.57
CA ARG A 9 7.21 -1.25 -18.15
C ARG A 9 7.65 -2.31 -19.17
N ARG A 10 7.79 -1.99 -20.45
CA ARG A 10 8.18 -2.99 -21.46
C ARG A 10 9.67 -3.31 -21.34
N SER A 11 10.48 -2.35 -20.91
CA SER A 11 11.92 -2.50 -20.69
C SER A 11 12.29 -3.62 -19.70
N TYR A 12 11.38 -4.06 -18.82
CA TYR A 12 11.62 -5.23 -17.97
C TYR A 12 11.86 -6.54 -18.73
N TRP A 13 11.44 -6.61 -20.01
CA TRP A 13 11.65 -7.77 -20.89
C TRP A 13 12.79 -7.60 -21.88
N ASN A 14 13.53 -6.48 -21.84
CA ASN A 14 14.68 -6.31 -22.71
C ASN A 14 15.77 -7.33 -22.34
N THR A 15 16.42 -7.86 -23.37
CA THR A 15 17.52 -8.83 -23.25
C THR A 15 18.89 -8.16 -23.36
N THR A 16 18.93 -6.92 -23.85
CA THR A 16 20.12 -6.09 -24.00
C THR A 16 20.18 -5.04 -22.90
N SER A 17 21.38 -4.79 -22.36
CA SER A 17 21.64 -3.68 -21.44
C SER A 17 22.13 -2.46 -22.20
N ASP A 18 21.50 -1.32 -21.98
CA ASP A 18 21.97 -0.01 -22.51
C ASP A 18 22.89 0.72 -21.51
N GLY A 19 23.35 0.04 -20.44
CA GLY A 19 24.13 0.66 -19.37
C GLY A 19 24.93 -0.34 -18.54
N ILE A 20 25.39 0.11 -17.36
CA ILE A 20 26.30 -0.62 -16.47
C ILE A 20 25.61 -1.84 -15.82
N PHE A 21 24.29 -1.78 -15.64
CA PHE A 21 23.54 -2.83 -14.98
C PHE A 21 23.06 -3.90 -15.97
N PRO A 22 23.03 -5.18 -15.56
CA PRO A 22 22.52 -6.23 -16.41
C PRO A 22 21.02 -6.01 -16.68
N PRO A 23 20.52 -6.42 -17.86
CA PRO A 23 19.13 -6.21 -18.20
C PRO A 23 18.21 -7.02 -17.26
N ALA A 24 17.03 -6.48 -16.99
CA ALA A 24 16.04 -7.15 -16.14
C ALA A 24 15.65 -8.53 -16.68
N ASN A 25 15.49 -8.65 -18.01
CA ASN A 25 15.27 -9.89 -18.75
C ASN A 25 14.26 -10.84 -18.06
N PHE A 26 13.07 -10.32 -17.75
CA PHE A 26 12.05 -11.10 -17.01
C PHE A 26 11.59 -12.35 -17.77
N GLY A 27 11.63 -12.32 -19.10
CA GLY A 27 11.29 -13.46 -19.94
C GLY A 27 12.16 -14.67 -19.61
N GLN A 28 13.48 -14.50 -19.57
CA GLN A 28 14.41 -15.60 -19.31
C GLN A 28 14.59 -15.86 -17.80
N ARG A 29 14.65 -14.81 -16.98
CA ARG A 29 14.95 -14.96 -15.54
C ARG A 29 13.79 -15.51 -14.72
N PHE A 30 12.56 -15.13 -15.06
CA PHE A 30 11.35 -15.52 -14.32
C PHE A 30 10.38 -16.38 -15.15
N GLY A 31 10.71 -16.65 -16.42
CA GLY A 31 9.88 -17.49 -17.29
C GLY A 31 8.52 -16.89 -17.63
N ILE A 32 8.32 -15.58 -17.44
CA ILE A 32 7.06 -14.90 -17.74
C ILE A 32 7.21 -14.04 -18.98
N SER A 33 6.39 -14.30 -20.01
CA SER A 33 6.36 -13.43 -21.19
C SER A 33 5.68 -12.10 -20.87
N ARG A 34 6.07 -11.04 -21.58
CA ARG A 34 5.45 -9.72 -21.43
C ARG A 34 3.94 -9.78 -21.61
N GLN A 35 3.48 -10.46 -22.67
CA GLN A 35 2.06 -10.62 -22.95
C GLN A 35 1.32 -11.31 -21.80
N ARG A 36 1.91 -12.39 -21.25
CA ARG A 36 1.31 -13.10 -20.12
C ARG A 36 1.19 -12.20 -18.90
N PHE A 37 2.22 -11.44 -18.60
CA PHE A 37 2.18 -10.47 -17.50
C PHE A 37 1.08 -9.41 -17.70
N GLU A 38 0.97 -8.83 -18.91
CA GLU A 38 -0.05 -7.85 -19.24
C GLU A 38 -1.48 -8.41 -19.12
N ILE A 39 -1.68 -9.67 -19.46
CA ILE A 39 -2.97 -10.34 -19.26
C ILE A 39 -3.27 -10.50 -17.77
N ILE A 40 -2.29 -10.99 -16.99
CA ILE A 40 -2.45 -11.21 -15.55
C ILE A 40 -2.76 -9.88 -14.83
N ILE A 41 -2.01 -8.82 -15.11
CA ILE A 41 -2.16 -7.54 -14.40
C ILE A 41 -3.56 -6.92 -14.62
N VAL A 42 -4.14 -7.09 -15.81
CA VAL A 42 -5.48 -6.58 -16.14
C VAL A 42 -6.58 -7.46 -15.56
N ALA A 43 -6.33 -8.78 -15.45
CA ALA A 43 -7.28 -9.75 -14.92
C ALA A 43 -7.28 -9.81 -13.38
N LEU A 44 -6.29 -9.24 -12.70
CA LEU A 44 -6.13 -9.34 -11.25
C LEU A 44 -7.32 -8.70 -10.51
N ARG A 45 -7.95 -9.46 -9.61
CA ARG A 45 -9.06 -9.04 -8.74
C ARG A 45 -8.84 -9.61 -7.34
N PHE A 46 -9.26 -8.87 -6.32
CA PHE A 46 -9.07 -9.24 -4.92
C PHE A 46 -10.36 -9.61 -4.18
N THR A 47 -11.50 -9.36 -4.79
CA THR A 47 -12.83 -9.61 -4.22
C THR A 47 -13.68 -10.35 -5.24
N GLN A 48 -14.54 -11.26 -4.78
CA GLN A 48 -15.53 -11.90 -5.64
C GLN A 48 -16.76 -11.00 -5.82
N PRO A 49 -17.45 -11.05 -6.98
CA PRO A 49 -18.62 -10.19 -7.22
C PRO A 49 -19.75 -10.34 -6.20
N SER A 50 -19.88 -11.52 -5.59
CA SER A 50 -20.90 -11.82 -4.56
C SER A 50 -20.72 -11.04 -3.27
N ASP A 51 -19.50 -10.59 -2.98
CA ASP A 51 -19.12 -10.02 -1.68
C ASP A 51 -19.07 -8.49 -1.72
N LEU A 52 -19.55 -7.89 -2.81
CA LEU A 52 -19.49 -6.46 -3.05
C LEU A 52 -20.67 -5.75 -2.40
N ASP A 53 -20.38 -4.98 -1.36
CA ASP A 53 -21.28 -3.96 -0.84
C ASP A 53 -21.15 -2.68 -1.68
N ASP A 54 -22.23 -2.30 -2.35
CA ASP A 54 -22.25 -1.12 -3.22
C ASP A 54 -22.06 0.20 -2.45
N SER A 55 -22.34 0.21 -1.15
CA SER A 55 -22.13 1.38 -0.29
C SER A 55 -20.65 1.59 0.08
N ASP A 56 -19.83 0.53 0.02
CA ASP A 56 -18.40 0.60 0.32
C ASP A 56 -17.58 1.06 -0.89
N LYS A 57 -17.01 2.27 -0.79
CA LYS A 57 -16.12 2.84 -1.82
C LYS A 57 -14.85 2.01 -2.04
N TRP A 58 -14.46 1.17 -1.08
CA TRP A 58 -13.26 0.33 -1.14
C TRP A 58 -13.56 -1.14 -1.41
N ARG A 59 -14.80 -1.49 -1.78
CA ARG A 59 -15.27 -2.89 -1.96
C ARG A 59 -14.33 -3.80 -2.77
N ASN A 60 -13.67 -3.27 -3.79
CA ASN A 60 -12.77 -4.04 -4.68
C ASN A 60 -11.44 -4.45 -4.03
N THR A 61 -11.05 -3.81 -2.93
CA THR A 61 -9.77 -4.06 -2.22
C THR A 61 -9.96 -4.30 -0.73
N ARG A 62 -11.17 -4.12 -0.19
CA ARG A 62 -11.51 -4.25 1.22
C ARG A 62 -11.01 -5.56 1.82
N THR A 63 -11.32 -6.68 1.17
CA THR A 63 -10.93 -8.01 1.63
C THR A 63 -9.41 -8.15 1.77
N LEU A 64 -8.65 -7.69 0.76
CA LEU A 64 -7.19 -7.72 0.81
C LEU A 64 -6.65 -6.88 1.98
N VAL A 65 -7.15 -5.65 2.14
CA VAL A 65 -6.70 -4.75 3.21
C VAL A 65 -6.97 -5.35 4.59
N MET A 66 -8.16 -5.92 4.79
CA MET A 66 -8.51 -6.58 6.04
C MET A 66 -7.60 -7.77 6.34
N MET A 67 -7.39 -8.66 5.36
CA MET A 67 -6.51 -9.81 5.52
C MET A 67 -5.08 -9.41 5.86
N VAL A 68 -4.56 -8.36 5.23
CA VAL A 68 -3.21 -7.83 5.55
C VAL A 68 -3.18 -7.30 6.97
N ASN A 69 -4.17 -6.48 7.37
CA ASN A 69 -4.24 -5.93 8.72
C ASN A 69 -4.33 -7.02 9.80
N ASP A 70 -5.17 -8.03 9.58
CA ASP A 70 -5.31 -9.17 10.49
C ASP A 70 -3.98 -9.90 10.63
N LYS A 71 -3.29 -10.16 9.51
CA LYS A 71 -1.99 -10.82 9.54
C LYS A 71 -0.93 -9.98 10.27
N LEU A 72 -0.90 -8.67 10.03
CA LEU A 72 0.06 -7.76 10.65
C LEU A 72 -0.18 -7.66 12.16
N LYS A 73 -1.44 -7.68 12.60
CA LYS A 73 -1.81 -7.71 14.03
C LYS A 73 -1.24 -8.93 14.75
N ASP A 74 -1.27 -10.09 14.11
CA ASP A 74 -0.74 -11.33 14.70
C ASP A 74 0.79 -11.42 14.64
N THR A 75 1.41 -10.71 13.69
CA THR A 75 2.84 -10.85 13.39
C THR A 75 3.69 -9.79 14.08
N ILE A 76 3.19 -8.56 14.20
CA ILE A 76 3.95 -7.43 14.73
C ILE A 76 3.72 -7.33 16.25
N ARG A 77 4.83 -7.30 17.00
CA ARG A 77 4.82 -6.99 18.44
C ARG A 77 5.38 -5.57 18.62
N PRO A 78 4.56 -4.57 18.94
CA PRO A 78 5.06 -3.22 19.12
C PRO A 78 5.99 -3.15 20.34
N GLY A 79 7.00 -2.28 20.25
CA GLY A 79 7.84 -1.94 21.39
C GLY A 79 7.17 -0.92 22.32
N ALA A 80 7.95 -0.24 23.15
CA ALA A 80 7.44 0.71 24.14
C ALA A 80 6.82 1.99 23.54
N LYS A 81 7.07 2.29 22.26
CA LYS A 81 6.57 3.49 21.57
C LYS A 81 6.04 3.12 20.19
N ILE A 82 4.94 3.76 19.80
CA ILE A 82 4.33 3.65 18.47
C ILE A 82 4.24 5.06 17.91
N THR A 83 4.65 5.23 16.65
CA THR A 83 4.48 6.46 15.89
C THR A 83 3.43 6.23 14.83
N VAL A 84 2.51 7.18 14.68
CA VAL A 84 1.48 7.16 13.64
C VAL A 84 1.68 8.39 12.78
N ASP A 85 1.76 8.16 11.47
CA ASP A 85 1.88 9.21 10.47
C ASP A 85 1.08 8.81 9.23
N GLU A 86 0.76 9.78 8.38
CA GLU A 86 0.00 9.57 7.16
C GLU A 86 0.94 9.26 5.99
N SER A 87 0.67 8.15 5.29
CA SER A 87 1.36 7.81 4.04
C SER A 87 0.43 8.00 2.85
N MET A 88 0.90 8.69 1.83
CA MET A 88 0.15 8.89 0.59
C MET A 88 0.79 8.11 -0.56
N PHE A 89 -0.06 7.50 -1.40
CA PHE A 89 0.35 6.88 -2.65
C PHE A 89 -0.19 7.70 -3.82
N ALA A 90 0.70 8.14 -4.70
CA ALA A 90 0.29 8.86 -5.89
C ALA A 90 -0.43 7.90 -6.86
N TRP A 91 -1.70 8.18 -7.16
CA TRP A 91 -2.49 7.44 -8.14
C TRP A 91 -3.00 8.39 -9.22
N TYR A 92 -2.46 8.25 -10.43
CA TYR A 92 -2.79 9.11 -11.58
C TYR A 92 -3.79 8.47 -12.55
N GLY A 93 -4.47 7.39 -12.14
CA GLY A 93 -5.44 6.68 -12.99
C GLY A 93 -4.81 6.01 -14.22
N ARG A 94 -5.65 5.74 -15.24
CA ARG A 94 -5.25 5.11 -16.52
C ARG A 94 -4.87 6.13 -17.63
N GLY A 95 -4.70 7.42 -17.30
CA GLY A 95 -4.32 8.45 -18.26
C GLY A 95 -4.04 9.83 -17.62
N ALA A 96 -3.00 10.49 -18.14
CA ALA A 96 -2.48 11.85 -17.91
C ALA A 96 -2.49 12.44 -16.47
N TYR A 97 -1.25 12.66 -16.00
CA TYR A 97 -0.80 13.52 -14.89
C TYR A 97 -1.80 14.57 -14.40
N PHE A 98 -2.21 14.44 -13.14
CA PHE A 98 -2.89 15.51 -12.42
C PHE A 98 -1.88 16.66 -12.20
N LYS A 99 -2.07 17.79 -12.91
CA LYS A 99 -1.25 19.01 -12.75
C LYS A 99 -1.49 19.73 -11.43
N ASP A 100 -2.58 19.43 -10.73
CA ASP A 100 -2.97 20.01 -9.45
C ASP A 100 -2.92 18.95 -8.34
N ALA A 101 -1.79 18.25 -8.22
CA ALA A 101 -1.57 17.39 -7.07
C ALA A 101 -1.72 18.22 -5.78
N MET A 102 -2.23 17.59 -4.72
CA MET A 102 -2.42 18.22 -3.43
C MET A 102 -1.09 18.82 -2.96
N PRO A 103 -1.01 20.13 -2.66
CA PRO A 103 0.22 20.72 -2.18
C PRO A 103 0.65 19.95 -0.93
N ALA A 104 1.91 19.55 -0.86
CA ALA A 104 2.46 18.95 0.34
C ALA A 104 2.33 19.98 1.47
N VAL A 105 1.30 19.84 2.31
CA VAL A 105 1.16 20.64 3.52
C VAL A 105 2.11 20.03 4.56
N MET A 106 3.41 20.25 4.39
CA MET A 106 4.46 19.76 5.30
C MET A 106 4.55 20.59 6.61
N LYS A 107 3.48 21.28 6.99
CA LYS A 107 3.42 22.04 8.23
C LYS A 107 2.07 21.86 8.88
N THR A 108 1.98 20.86 9.75
CA THR A 108 1.09 20.94 10.90
C THR A 108 1.49 22.22 11.65
N LYS A 109 0.60 23.21 11.72
CA LYS A 109 0.81 24.31 12.67
C LYS A 109 0.81 23.66 14.05
N GLU A 110 1.91 23.82 14.77
CA GLU A 110 2.04 23.42 16.16
C GLU A 110 0.94 24.15 16.95
N ASN A 111 -0.18 23.48 17.19
CA ASN A 111 -1.13 23.94 18.20
C ASN A 111 -0.47 23.61 19.53
N GLN A 112 -0.03 24.65 20.25
CA GLN A 112 0.56 24.57 21.60
C GLN A 112 -0.41 24.06 22.68
N ASN A 113 -1.46 23.33 22.33
CA ASN A 113 -2.39 22.75 23.27
C ASN A 113 -2.19 21.23 23.31
N GLU A 114 -1.50 20.81 24.37
CA GLU A 114 -1.24 19.44 24.79
C GLU A 114 -2.41 18.48 24.51
N TRP A 115 -2.20 17.50 23.62
CA TRP A 115 -3.09 16.35 23.53
C TRP A 115 -2.76 15.38 24.66
N VAL A 116 -3.33 15.62 25.84
CA VAL A 116 -3.37 14.60 26.90
C VAL A 116 -4.42 13.56 26.50
N VAL A 117 -3.99 12.49 25.81
CA VAL A 117 -4.82 11.29 25.65
C VAL A 117 -4.90 10.62 27.02
N LYS A 118 -5.93 10.97 27.80
CA LYS A 118 -6.25 10.28 29.05
C LYS A 118 -6.83 8.91 28.73
N TYR A 119 -6.01 7.86 28.84
CA TYR A 119 -6.53 6.50 28.95
C TYR A 119 -7.35 6.42 30.24
N LYS A 120 -8.68 6.25 30.13
CA LYS A 120 -9.51 5.85 31.26
C LYS A 120 -9.03 4.46 31.68
N GLN A 121 -8.33 4.36 32.81
CA GLN A 121 -8.07 3.06 33.41
C GLN A 121 -9.41 2.42 33.82
N PRO A 122 -9.61 1.12 33.60
CA PRO A 122 -10.80 0.44 34.07
C PRO A 122 -10.86 0.49 35.60
N VAL A 123 -12.02 0.86 36.14
CA VAL A 123 -12.29 0.94 37.58
C VAL A 123 -12.12 -0.46 38.19
N PRO A 124 -11.33 -0.63 39.27
CA PRO A 124 -11.26 -1.90 39.97
C PRO A 124 -12.63 -2.23 40.57
N GLN A 125 -13.16 -3.40 40.26
CA GLN A 125 -14.36 -3.91 40.93
C GLN A 125 -14.03 -4.19 42.39
N THR A 126 -14.63 -3.44 43.31
CA THR A 126 -14.60 -3.73 44.75
C THR A 126 -15.34 -5.04 45.00
N VAL A 127 -14.61 -6.07 45.39
CA VAL A 127 -15.17 -7.31 45.93
C VAL A 127 -15.79 -6.97 47.28
N GLN A 128 -17.12 -7.12 47.39
CA GLN A 128 -17.82 -7.03 48.67
C GLN A 128 -17.57 -8.34 49.44
N THR A 129 -16.94 -8.23 50.61
CA THR A 129 -16.90 -9.28 51.65
C THR A 129 -18.11 -9.16 52.56
#